data_AF-A0A9P5TZQ2-F1
#
_entry.id   AF-A0A9P5TZQ2-F1
#
_cell.length_a   1.000
_cell.length_b   1.000
_cell.length_c   1.000
_cell.angle_alpha   90.00
_cell.angle_beta   90.00
_cell.angle_gamma   90.00
#
_symmetry.space_group_name_H-M   'P 1'
#
loop_
_entity.id
_entity.type
_entity.pdbx_description
1 polymer ?
#
loop_
_entity_poly.entity_id
_entity_poly.type
_entity_poly.pdbx_seq_one_letter_code
_entity_poly.pdbx_strand_id
1 'polypeptide(L)' 'LSLAAMEYVEGQSLEDLYGIAPLSPDVQQAVPMALEILQMGNFVFGDLPRPNVMLANGTQPVNERIHFIDSNWAGEEG' A
#
# COMPACT_ATOMS: atom_id res chain seq x y z
N LEU A 1 -17.96 13.75 -11.14
CA LEU A 1 -17.27 12.46 -11.04
C LEU A 1 -16.50 12.25 -12.32
N SER A 2 -15.18 12.08 -12.22
CA SER A 2 -14.33 11.63 -13.33
C SER A 2 -13.94 10.19 -13.03
N LEU A 3 -14.07 9.29 -13.99
CA LEU A 3 -13.68 7.88 -13.84
C LEU A 3 -12.20 7.76 -14.21
N ALA A 4 -11.38 7.18 -13.33
CA ALA A 4 -10.00 6.82 -13.63
C ALA A 4 -9.91 5.31 -13.88
N ALA A 5 -9.31 4.91 -15.00
CA ALA A 5 -8.91 3.52 -15.22
C ALA A 5 -7.55 3.30 -14.56
N MET A 6 -7.45 2.28 -13.70
CA MET A 6 -6.22 1.90 -13.01
C MET A 6 -5.88 0.45 -13.31
N GLU A 7 -4.63 0.07 -13.07
CA GLU A 7 -4.19 -1.32 -13.13
C GLU A 7 -4.90 -2.16 -12.06
N TYR A 8 -5.26 -3.40 -12.41
CA TYR A 8 -5.82 -4.34 -11.46
C TYR A 8 -4.70 -5.04 -10.69
N VAL A 9 -4.66 -4.84 -9.37
CA VAL A 9 -3.73 -5.54 -8.49
C VAL A 9 -4.33 -6.90 -8.10
N GLU A 10 -3.78 -7.98 -8.64
CA GLU A 10 -4.18 -9.35 -8.29
C GLU A 10 -3.64 -9.71 -6.89
N GLY A 11 -4.50 -9.71 -5.88
CA GLY A 11 -4.11 -9.94 -4.48
C GLY A 11 -5.25 -9.67 -3.51
N GLN A 12 -4.91 -9.44 -2.24
CA GLN A 12 -5.88 -9.11 -1.19
C GLN A 12 -5.42 -7.90 -0.38
N SER A 13 -6.38 -7.16 0.18
CA SER A 13 -6.06 -6.07 1.10
C SER A 13 -5.49 -6.62 2.42
N LEU A 14 -4.71 -5.81 3.15
CA LEU A 14 -4.26 -6.19 4.48
C LEU A 14 -5.44 -6.35 5.46
N GLU A 15 -6.55 -5.65 5.22
CA GLU A 15 -7.78 -5.86 5.98
C GLU A 15 -8.37 -7.24 5.73
N ASP A 16 -8.47 -7.70 4.48
CA ASP A 16 -8.99 -9.03 4.16
C ASP A 16 -8.09 -10.15 4.69
N LEU A 17 -6.77 -9.95 4.66
CA LEU A 17 -5.80 -10.94 5.10
C LEU A 17 -5.67 -11.04 6.62
N TYR A 18 -5.64 -9.90 7.31
CA TYR A 18 -5.33 -9.85 8.74
C TYR A 18 -6.49 -9.34 9.59
N GLY A 19 -7.42 -8.56 9.04
CA GLY A 19 -8.51 -7.92 9.79
C GLY A 19 -7.94 -7.06 10.91
N ILE A 20 -8.18 -7.47 12.16
CA ILE A 20 -7.61 -6.86 13.38
C ILE A 20 -6.34 -7.57 13.89
N ALA A 21 -5.96 -8.70 13.30
CA ALA A 21 -4.80 -9.47 13.70
C ALA A 21 -3.50 -8.68 13.48
N PRO A 22 -2.43 -9.00 14.22
CA PRO A 22 -1.12 -8.44 13.97
C PRO A 22 -0.65 -8.76 12.54
N LEU A 23 -0.05 -7.76 11.88
CA LEU A 23 0.60 -7.95 10.59
C LEU A 23 1.82 -8.86 10.75
N SER A 24 2.19 -9.62 9.72
CA SER A 24 3.43 -10.38 9.74
C SER A 24 4.65 -9.43 9.83
N PRO A 25 5.77 -9.87 10.43
CA PRO A 25 6.98 -9.05 10.52
C PRO A 25 7.43 -8.50 9.16
N ASP A 26 7.33 -9.31 8.12
CA ASP A 26 7.71 -8.92 6.75
C ASP A 26 6.84 -7.78 6.22
N VAL A 27 5.53 -7.80 6.47
CA VAL A 27 4.61 -6.72 6.07
C VAL A 27 4.88 -5.46 6.89
N GLN A 28 5.15 -5.60 8.20
CA GLN A 28 5.48 -4.46 9.06
C GLN A 28 6.76 -3.74 8.64
N GLN A 29 7.71 -4.47 8.03
CA GLN A 29 8.94 -3.88 7.49
C GLN A 29 8.74 -3.34 6.06
N ALA A 30 7.97 -4.06 5.23
CA ALA A 30 7.74 -3.70 3.84
C ALA A 30 6.95 -2.40 3.66
N VAL A 31 5.92 -2.16 4.48
CA VAL A 31 5.07 -0.95 4.35
C VAL A 31 5.88 0.35 4.55
N PRO A 32 6.69 0.50 5.61
CA PRO A 32 7.56 1.67 5.77
C PRO A 32 8.55 1.84 4.61
N MET A 33 9.17 0.75 4.12
CA MET A 33 10.10 0.83 2.99
C MET A 33 9.41 1.37 1.72
N ALA A 34 8.18 0.93 1.45
CA ALA A 34 7.40 1.44 0.33
C ALA A 34 7.00 2.93 0.51
N LEU A 35 6.73 3.37 1.74
CA LEU A 35 6.48 4.78 2.06
C LEU A 35 7.74 5.64 1.89
N GLU A 36 8.91 5.16 2.28
CA GLU A 36 10.19 5.87 2.09
C GLU A 36 10.45 6.15 0.60
N ILE A 37 10.16 5.19 -0.29
CA ILE A 37 10.28 5.37 -1.74
C ILE A 37 9.37 6.51 -2.25
N LEU A 38 8.16 6.62 -1.70
CA LEU A 38 7.24 7.70 -2.07
C LEU A 38 7.70 9.07 -1.56
N GLN A 39 8.22 9.11 -0.33
CA GLN A 39 8.80 10.33 0.24
C GLN A 39 10.01 10.83 -0.55
N MET A 40 10.84 9.93 -1.09
CA MET A 40 11.92 10.32 -2.01
C MET A 40 11.42 11.02 -3.28
N GLY A 41 10.14 10.80 -3.65
CA GLY A 41 9.45 11.50 -4.73
C GLY A 41 8.63 12.71 -4.27
N ASN A 42 8.79 13.17 -3.02
CA ASN A 42 7.99 14.21 -2.36
C ASN A 42 6.49 13.89 -2.21
N PHE A 43 6.10 12.62 -2.24
CA PHE A 43 4.71 12.21 -2.00
C PHE A 43 4.52 11.72 -0.57
N VAL A 44 3.48 12.22 0.10
CA VAL A 44 3.10 11.81 1.46
C VAL A 44 1.66 11.30 1.44
N PHE A 45 1.46 10.09 1.97
CA PHE A 45 0.13 9.59 2.30
C PHE A 45 -0.27 10.05 3.70
N GLY A 46 -1.32 10.87 3.79
CA GLY A 46 -1.77 11.42 5.08
C GLY A 46 -2.36 10.37 6.03
N ASP A 47 -3.07 9.39 5.48
CA ASP A 47 -3.53 8.21 6.20
C ASP A 47 -3.46 7.00 5.27
N LEU A 48 -2.90 5.90 5.76
CA LEU A 48 -2.76 4.65 5.01
C LEU A 48 -3.37 3.50 5.81
N PRO A 49 -4.70 3.40 5.81
CA PRO A 49 -5.38 2.33 6.54
C PRO A 49 -5.19 0.99 5.82
N ARG A 50 -5.33 -0.12 6.56
CA ARG A 50 -5.19 -1.51 6.03
C ARG A 50 -5.99 -1.82 4.75
N PRO A 51 -7.21 -1.27 4.53
CA PRO A 51 -7.96 -1.50 3.30
C PRO A 51 -7.27 -0.91 2.06
N ASN A 52 -6.42 0.11 2.25
CA ASN A 52 -5.73 0.83 1.18
C ASN A 52 -4.33 0.26 0.88
N VAL A 53 -3.99 -0.86 1.52
CA VAL A 53 -2.73 -1.58 1.30
C VAL A 53 -3.05 -2.97 0.78
N MET A 54 -2.61 -3.24 -0.44
CA MET A 54 -2.75 -4.52 -1.12
C MET A 54 -1.45 -5.32 -0.99
N LEU A 55 -1.58 -6.62 -0.72
CA LEU A 55 -0.52 -7.59 -0.92
C LEU A 55 -0.83 -8.37 -2.20
N ALA A 56 -0.10 -8.08 -3.28
CA ALA A 56 -0.23 -8.77 -4.55
C ALA A 56 0.14 -10.25 -4.41
N ASN A 57 -0.41 -11.12 -5.25
CA ASN A 57 -0.02 -12.53 -5.35
C ASN A 57 1.39 -12.68 -5.96
N GLY A 58 2.01 -13.85 -5.79
CA GLY A 58 3.32 -14.15 -6.37
C GLY A 58 4.29 -14.85 -5.43
N THR A 59 5.54 -14.95 -5.86
CA THR A 59 6.64 -15.57 -5.10
C THR A 59 7.76 -14.58 -4.78
N GLN A 60 7.63 -13.34 -5.26
CA GLN A 60 8.55 -12.26 -4.96
C GLN A 60 8.51 -11.91 -3.46
N PRO A 61 9.56 -11.25 -2.95
CA PRO A 61 9.57 -10.67 -1.61
C PRO A 61 8.36 -9.77 -1.32
N VAL A 62 7.93 -9.72 -0.06
CA VAL A 62 6.74 -8.94 0.35
C VAL A 62 6.87 -7.45 -0.02
N ASN A 63 8.05 -6.86 0.15
CA ASN A 63 8.32 -5.46 -0.19
C ASN A 63 8.19 -5.14 -1.69
N GLU A 64 8.29 -6.13 -2.58
CA GLU A 64 8.04 -5.96 -4.01
C GLU A 64 6.57 -6.18 -4.39
N ARG A 65 5.75 -6.63 -3.44
CA ARG A 65 4.34 -7.01 -3.63
C ARG A 65 3.38 -6.15 -2.82
N ILE A 66 3.88 -5.19 -2.05
CA ILE A 66 3.04 -4.19 -1.38
C ILE A 66 2.69 -3.10 -2.39
N HIS A 67 1.38 -2.88 -2.57
CA HIS A 67 0.85 -1.81 -3.39
C HIS A 67 -0.09 -0.95 -2.56
N PHE A 68 0.08 0.37 -2.65
CA PHE A 68 -0.87 1.30 -2.06
C PHE A 68 -1.90 1.69 -3.11
N ILE A 69 -3.17 1.64 -2.71
CA ILE A 69 -4.30 2.05 -3.53
C ILE A 69 -5.02 3.21 -2.83
N ASP A 70 -5.92 3.88 -3.55
CA ASP A 70 -6.69 5.01 -3.03
C ASP A 70 -5.82 6.16 -2.50
N SER A 71 -5.24 6.92 -3.43
CA SER A 71 -4.39 8.08 -3.17
C SER A 71 -5.17 9.38 -2.93
N ASN A 72 -6.45 9.31 -2.60
CA ASN A 72 -7.30 10.51 -2.47
C ASN A 72 -6.85 11.47 -1.35
N TRP A 73 -6.05 10.98 -0.39
CA TRP A 73 -5.37 11.77 0.66
C TRP A 73 -3.85 11.76 0.54
N ALA A 74 -3.32 11.38 -0.63
CA ALA A 74 -1.92 11.61 -0.95
C ALA A 74 -1.74 13.06 -1.41
N GLY A 75 -0.70 13.72 -0.90
CA GLY A 75 -0.32 15.07 -1.28
C GLY A 75 1.17 15.16 -1.57
N GLU A 76 1.58 16.26 -2.20
CA GLU A 76 3.00 16.64 -2.22
C GLU A 76 3.37 17.25 -0.86
N GLU A 77 4.54 16.92 -0.34
CA GLU A 77 5.07 17.54 0.87
C GLU A 77 5.48 18.99 0.56
N GLY A 78 4.66 19.98 0.97
CA GLY A 78 4.91 21.41 0.74
C GLY A 78 3.71 22.31 0.93
#